data_AF-A0A1F7BI19-F1
#
_entry.id   AF-A0A1F7BI19-F1
#
_cell.length_a   1.000
_cell.length_b   1.000
_cell.length_c   1.000
_cell.angle_alpha   90.00
_cell.angle_beta   90.00
_cell.angle_gamma   90.00
#
_symmetry.space_group_name_H-M   'P 1'
#
loop_
_entity.id
_entity.type
_entity.pdbx_description
1 polymer ?
#
loop_
_entity_poly.entity_id
_entity_poly.type
_entity_poly.pdbx_seq_one_letter_code
_entity_poly.pdbx_strand_id
1 'polypeptide(L)'
;MPRPTIPSHRVICSDAIVTHLRSPTAHPLCPRCQKHTKLYRLGDGRRQCAACGKKFSPHGERRERKLRQLADILLCFCLDLPATEAAKITHNRQPTVDLLYRGIRRSIAETHWGPRRIQLSSTVETMDRGFSNSAFCRRCRKRPGCPGRTRGDASVFGVRIEQGEAIRIDPLNDELFLSCGMYHPPVVRGSSKEPYAQYGGFICHGTFHRFADRKEDGHLHDGLEQFWSWAGERLRRHHGVRMANLGNYLKELEWKYNHRAIGPIEQACALIPLLPQELFRPGSS
;
A
#
# COMPACT_ATOMS: atom_id res chain seq x y z
N MET A 1 16.82 -42.51 -1.23
CA MET A 1 15.50 -41.83 -1.37
C MET A 1 15.61 -40.46 -0.71
N PRO A 2 15.62 -39.34 -1.46
CA PRO A 2 15.58 -38.01 -0.85
C PRO A 2 14.22 -37.85 -0.14
N ARG A 3 14.24 -37.38 1.12
CA ARG A 3 13.00 -37.07 1.85
C ARG A 3 12.26 -35.95 1.09
N PRO A 4 10.92 -36.05 0.90
CA PRO A 4 10.17 -34.95 0.33
C PRO A 4 10.35 -33.70 1.21
N THR A 5 10.83 -32.61 0.61
CA THR A 5 10.98 -31.32 1.28
C THR A 5 9.60 -30.79 1.61
N ILE A 6 9.26 -30.75 2.90
CA ILE A 6 8.01 -30.18 3.39
C ILE A 6 8.08 -28.66 3.12
N PRO A 7 7.09 -28.06 2.42
CA PRO A 7 7.08 -26.62 2.17
C PRO A 7 7.09 -25.84 3.47
N SER A 8 7.79 -24.70 3.50
CA SER A 8 7.79 -23.85 4.69
C SER A 8 6.37 -23.32 4.99
N HIS A 9 6.09 -23.03 6.27
CA HIS A 9 4.78 -22.55 6.71
C HIS A 9 4.31 -21.30 5.95
N ARG A 10 5.25 -20.42 5.56
CA ARG A 10 4.99 -19.23 4.74
C ARG A 10 4.47 -19.57 3.35
N VAL A 11 5.04 -20.58 2.70
CA VAL A 11 4.63 -21.02 1.35
C VAL A 11 3.19 -21.53 1.39
N ILE A 12 2.87 -22.37 2.38
CA ILE A 12 1.51 -22.91 2.58
C ILE A 12 0.47 -21.80 2.78
N CYS A 13 0.79 -20.77 3.58
CA CYS A 13 -0.12 -19.64 3.80
C CYS A 13 -0.29 -18.77 2.55
N SER A 14 0.77 -18.59 1.77
CA SER A 14 0.76 -17.80 0.54
C SER A 14 -0.10 -18.48 -0.53
N ASP A 15 0.09 -19.78 -0.74
CA ASP A 15 -0.67 -20.58 -1.72
C ASP A 15 -2.17 -20.60 -1.39
N ALA A 16 -2.52 -20.69 -0.11
CA ALA A 16 -3.91 -20.65 0.34
C ALA A 16 -4.60 -19.31 0.02
N ILE A 17 -3.88 -18.19 0.16
CA ILE A 17 -4.39 -16.85 -0.17
C ILE A 17 -4.55 -16.70 -1.69
N VAL A 18 -3.54 -17.09 -2.48
CA VAL A 18 -3.60 -17.05 -3.94
C VAL A 18 -4.78 -17.90 -4.46
N THR A 19 -4.98 -19.07 -3.88
CA THR A 19 -6.10 -19.95 -4.23
C THR A 19 -7.45 -19.29 -3.96
N HIS A 20 -7.63 -18.67 -2.79
CA HIS A 20 -8.88 -17.96 -2.47
C HIS A 20 -9.11 -16.74 -3.37
N LEU A 21 -8.06 -15.97 -3.69
CA LEU A 21 -8.17 -14.82 -4.59
C LEU A 21 -8.64 -15.23 -6.00
N ARG A 22 -8.14 -16.35 -6.53
CA ARG A 22 -8.48 -16.84 -7.88
C ARG A 22 -9.78 -17.66 -7.93
N SER A 23 -10.22 -18.19 -6.80
CA SER A 23 -11.43 -19.01 -6.66
C SER A 23 -12.10 -18.71 -5.31
N PRO A 24 -12.92 -17.64 -5.23
CA PRO A 24 -13.55 -17.20 -3.96
C PRO A 24 -14.60 -18.18 -3.43
N THR A 25 -15.07 -19.10 -4.26
CA THR A 25 -16.16 -20.03 -3.98
C THR A 25 -15.67 -21.36 -3.42
N ALA A 26 -14.92 -21.34 -2.32
CA ALA A 26 -14.68 -22.57 -1.57
C ALA A 26 -15.78 -22.76 -0.52
N HIS A 27 -16.95 -23.26 -0.94
CA HIS A 27 -17.79 -24.03 0.01
C HIS A 27 -16.87 -25.07 0.65
N PRO A 28 -16.78 -25.16 1.99
CA PRO A 28 -15.76 -25.98 2.62
C PRO A 28 -15.80 -27.39 2.05
N LEU A 29 -14.67 -27.83 1.50
CA LEU A 29 -14.54 -29.18 0.97
C LEU A 29 -14.57 -30.15 2.14
N CYS A 30 -15.17 -31.31 1.93
CA CYS A 30 -15.03 -32.36 2.92
C CYS A 30 -13.56 -32.83 2.96
N PRO A 31 -12.90 -32.85 4.13
CA PRO A 31 -11.49 -33.25 4.22
C PRO A 31 -11.24 -34.72 3.85
N ARG A 32 -12.29 -35.55 3.80
CA ARG A 32 -12.19 -36.96 3.41
C ARG A 32 -12.40 -37.18 1.92
N CYS A 33 -13.46 -36.61 1.34
CA CYS A 33 -13.82 -36.88 -0.05
C CYS A 33 -13.49 -35.76 -1.04
N GLN A 34 -13.05 -34.59 -0.56
CA GLN A 34 -12.62 -33.44 -1.37
C GLN A 34 -13.66 -32.97 -2.41
N LYS A 35 -14.95 -33.22 -2.16
CA LYS A 35 -16.05 -32.77 -3.02
C LYS A 35 -16.76 -31.56 -2.41
N HIS A 36 -17.29 -30.68 -3.26
CA HIS A 36 -18.27 -29.68 -2.87
C HIS A 36 -19.61 -30.39 -2.61
N THR A 37 -20.01 -30.46 -1.34
CA THR A 37 -21.23 -31.17 -0.93
C THR A 37 -21.92 -30.40 0.16
N LYS A 38 -23.21 -30.68 0.39
CA LYS A 38 -23.94 -30.14 1.55
C LYS A 38 -23.25 -30.57 2.84
N LEU A 39 -22.99 -29.62 3.74
CA LEU A 39 -22.41 -29.87 5.05
C LEU A 39 -23.44 -29.55 6.15
N TYR A 40 -23.92 -30.58 6.85
CA TYR A 40 -24.86 -30.42 7.96
C TYR A 40 -24.14 -29.89 9.20
N ARG A 41 -24.76 -28.94 9.92
CA ARG A 41 -24.29 -28.49 11.24
C ARG A 41 -24.83 -29.42 12.32
N LEU A 42 -23.94 -29.94 13.16
CA LEU A 42 -24.27 -30.74 14.33
C LEU A 42 -24.41 -29.83 15.56
N GLY A 43 -25.12 -30.30 16.60
CA GLY A 43 -25.39 -29.52 17.82
C GLY A 43 -24.14 -29.14 18.64
N ASP A 44 -23.01 -29.79 18.39
CA ASP A 44 -21.70 -29.52 18.99
C ASP A 44 -20.80 -28.59 18.15
N GLY A 45 -21.34 -28.01 17.07
CA GLY A 45 -20.63 -27.12 16.16
C GLY A 45 -19.76 -27.82 15.10
N ARG A 46 -19.72 -29.16 15.06
CA ARG A 46 -19.05 -29.91 13.99
C ARG A 46 -19.88 -29.89 12.70
N ARG A 47 -19.21 -30.08 11.56
CA ARG A 47 -19.87 -30.29 10.25
C ARG A 47 -19.85 -31.75 9.86
N GLN A 48 -20.92 -32.21 9.21
CA GLN A 48 -21.01 -33.55 8.62
C GLN A 48 -21.22 -33.45 7.11
N CYS A 49 -20.35 -34.11 6.35
CA CYS A 49 -20.49 -34.20 4.90
C CYS A 49 -21.68 -35.08 4.50
N ALA A 50 -22.56 -34.56 3.63
CA ALA A 50 -23.70 -35.31 3.11
C ALA A 50 -23.28 -36.48 2.21
N ALA A 51 -22.14 -36.40 1.51
CA ALA A 51 -21.71 -37.43 0.57
C ALA A 51 -20.95 -38.60 1.22
N CYS A 52 -20.07 -38.34 2.19
CA CYS A 52 -19.23 -39.39 2.80
C CYS A 52 -19.43 -39.57 4.31
N GLY A 53 -20.35 -38.80 4.91
CA GLY A 53 -20.68 -38.88 6.34
C GLY A 53 -19.58 -38.41 7.30
N LYS A 54 -18.41 -37.96 6.80
CA LYS A 54 -17.31 -37.53 7.67
C LYS A 54 -17.75 -36.34 8.52
N LYS A 55 -17.64 -36.51 9.84
CA LYS A 55 -17.77 -35.46 10.83
C LYS A 55 -16.40 -34.82 11.05
N PHE A 56 -16.33 -33.50 11.00
CA PHE A 56 -15.09 -32.76 11.22
C PHE A 56 -15.38 -31.44 11.92
N SER A 57 -14.46 -31.02 12.79
CA SER A 57 -14.51 -29.71 13.41
C SER A 57 -13.99 -28.67 12.43
N PRO A 58 -14.68 -27.54 12.26
CA PRO A 58 -14.18 -26.33 11.60
C PRO A 58 -12.84 -25.77 12.10
N HIS A 59 -12.07 -26.43 12.97
CA HIS A 59 -10.90 -25.80 13.59
C HIS A 59 -9.74 -25.53 12.61
N GLY A 60 -9.68 -26.23 11.47
CA GLY A 60 -8.89 -25.79 10.30
C GLY A 60 -9.45 -24.54 9.62
N GLU A 61 -10.77 -24.32 9.70
CA GLU A 61 -11.48 -23.15 9.18
C GLU A 61 -11.09 -21.86 9.91
N ARG A 62 -10.58 -21.86 11.16
CA ARG A 62 -10.21 -20.58 11.81
C ARG A 62 -9.01 -19.92 11.15
N ARG A 63 -7.97 -20.69 10.86
CA ARG A 63 -6.77 -20.20 10.15
C ARG A 63 -7.12 -19.90 8.70
N GLU A 64 -7.81 -20.82 8.05
CA GLU A 64 -8.23 -20.66 6.66
C GLU A 64 -9.16 -19.45 6.48
N ARG A 65 -10.13 -19.23 7.38
CA ARG A 65 -10.99 -18.04 7.40
C ARG A 65 -10.19 -16.77 7.61
N LYS A 66 -9.16 -16.78 8.47
CA LYS A 66 -8.27 -15.61 8.63
C LYS A 66 -7.48 -15.32 7.35
N LEU A 67 -6.98 -16.36 6.67
CA LEU A 67 -6.28 -16.21 5.39
C LEU A 67 -7.22 -15.71 4.29
N ARG A 68 -8.47 -16.19 4.26
CA ARG A 68 -9.51 -15.68 3.35
C ARG A 68 -9.87 -14.23 3.65
N GLN A 69 -10.06 -13.87 4.92
CA GLN A 69 -10.29 -12.48 5.33
C GLN A 69 -9.11 -11.57 4.94
N LEU A 70 -7.86 -12.05 5.12
CA LEU A 70 -6.68 -11.31 4.68
C LEU A 70 -6.65 -11.15 3.16
N ALA A 71 -7.00 -12.20 2.41
CA ALA A 71 -7.11 -12.17 0.96
C ALA A 71 -8.17 -11.15 0.50
N ASP A 72 -9.36 -11.16 1.12
CA ASP A 72 -10.44 -10.22 0.80
C ASP A 72 -10.02 -8.77 1.12
N ILE A 73 -9.36 -8.55 2.27
CA ILE A 73 -8.83 -7.23 2.65
C ILE A 73 -7.73 -6.78 1.68
N LEU A 74 -6.86 -7.69 1.24
CA LEU A 74 -5.80 -7.39 0.27
C LEU A 74 -6.38 -7.04 -1.11
N LEU A 75 -7.46 -7.73 -1.51
CA LEU A 75 -8.20 -7.40 -2.72
C LEU A 75 -8.86 -6.02 -2.60
N CYS A 76 -9.51 -5.72 -1.47
CA CYS A 76 -10.05 -4.38 -1.20
C CYS A 76 -8.96 -3.29 -1.25
N PHE A 77 -7.76 -3.60 -0.75
CA PHE A 77 -6.61 -2.70 -0.86
C PHE A 77 -6.24 -2.43 -2.31
N CYS A 78 -6.15 -3.47 -3.16
CA CYS A 78 -5.83 -3.32 -4.59
C CYS A 78 -6.93 -2.60 -5.37
N LEU A 79 -8.19 -2.69 -4.92
CA LEU A 79 -9.34 -1.97 -5.47
C LEU A 79 -9.43 -0.49 -5.03
N ASP A 80 -8.43 0.03 -4.33
CA ASP A 80 -8.41 1.42 -3.81
C ASP A 80 -9.59 1.75 -2.87
N LEU A 81 -10.14 0.74 -2.18
CA LEU A 81 -11.22 0.93 -1.23
C LEU A 81 -10.67 1.44 0.10
N PRO A 82 -11.23 2.54 0.67
CA PRO A 82 -10.83 3.00 1.99
C PRO A 82 -11.17 1.96 3.05
N ALA A 83 -10.44 1.98 4.18
CA ALA A 83 -10.60 0.98 5.24
C ALA A 83 -12.03 0.91 5.80
N THR A 84 -12.77 2.02 5.76
CA THR A 84 -14.19 2.10 6.15
C THR A 84 -15.07 1.22 5.28
N GLU A 85 -14.91 1.26 3.96
CA GLU A 85 -15.70 0.47 3.02
C GLU A 85 -15.23 -0.99 2.99
N ALA A 86 -13.91 -1.21 3.00
CA ALA A 86 -13.33 -2.54 3.08
C ALA A 86 -13.75 -3.29 4.35
N ALA A 87 -13.90 -2.60 5.49
CA ALA A 87 -14.41 -3.18 6.73
C ALA A 87 -15.85 -3.68 6.59
N LYS A 88 -16.72 -2.92 5.91
CA LYS A 88 -18.11 -3.31 5.64
C LYS A 88 -18.18 -4.54 4.73
N ILE A 89 -17.42 -4.53 3.63
CA ILE A 89 -17.40 -5.60 2.61
C ILE A 89 -16.84 -6.90 3.20
N THR A 90 -15.74 -6.82 3.94
CA THR A 90 -15.06 -8.00 4.49
C THR A 90 -15.62 -8.44 5.86
N HIS A 91 -16.62 -7.72 6.38
CA HIS A 91 -17.20 -7.92 7.70
C HIS A 91 -16.16 -7.94 8.83
N ASN A 92 -15.20 -7.02 8.77
CA ASN A 92 -14.15 -6.84 9.78
C ASN A 92 -14.30 -5.50 10.51
N ARG A 93 -13.61 -5.38 11.65
CA ARG A 93 -13.54 -4.09 12.35
C ARG A 93 -12.63 -3.14 11.57
N GLN A 94 -13.06 -1.90 11.38
CA GLN A 94 -12.26 -0.88 10.68
C GLN A 94 -10.83 -0.73 11.24
N PRO A 95 -10.59 -0.65 12.56
CA PRO A 95 -9.23 -0.56 13.09
C PRO A 95 -8.33 -1.74 12.69
N THR A 96 -8.90 -2.93 12.52
CA THR A 96 -8.18 -4.12 12.05
C THR A 96 -7.78 -3.96 10.58
N VAL A 97 -8.69 -3.49 9.74
CA VAL A 97 -8.40 -3.20 8.32
C VAL A 97 -7.35 -2.09 8.19
N ASP A 98 -7.47 -1.01 8.97
CA ASP A 98 -6.49 0.08 9.01
C ASP A 98 -5.10 -0.39 9.45
N LEU A 99 -5.02 -1.32 10.40
CA LEU A 99 -3.76 -1.91 10.83
C LEU A 99 -3.14 -2.76 9.70
N LEU A 100 -3.93 -3.59 9.02
CA LEU A 100 -3.47 -4.40 7.90
C LEU A 100 -3.02 -3.54 6.72
N TYR A 101 -3.80 -2.53 6.35
CA TYR A 101 -3.44 -1.58 5.30
C TYR A 101 -2.14 -0.83 5.63
N ARG A 102 -1.95 -0.38 6.87
CA ARG A 102 -0.67 0.21 7.31
C ARG A 102 0.49 -0.78 7.19
N GLY A 103 0.28 -2.03 7.58
CA GLY A 103 1.26 -3.10 7.41
C GLY A 103 1.65 -3.30 5.94
N ILE A 104 0.66 -3.44 5.04
CA ILE A 104 0.88 -3.59 3.60
C ILE A 104 1.69 -2.42 3.03
N ARG A 105 1.30 -1.17 3.32
CA ARG A 105 2.02 0.03 2.85
C ARG A 105 3.46 0.05 3.31
N ARG A 106 3.70 -0.28 4.58
CA ARG A 106 5.04 -0.34 5.15
C ARG A 106 5.88 -1.41 4.45
N SER A 107 5.34 -2.60 4.22
CA SER A 107 6.04 -3.68 3.51
C SER A 107 6.40 -3.30 2.07
N ILE A 108 5.52 -2.61 1.36
CA ILE A 108 5.82 -2.05 0.03
C ILE A 108 6.97 -1.04 0.15
N ALA A 109 6.87 -0.10 1.08
CA ALA A 109 7.87 0.93 1.27
C ALA A 109 9.25 0.35 1.62
N GLU A 110 9.32 -0.59 2.57
CA GLU A 110 10.55 -1.27 2.99
C GLU A 110 11.18 -2.10 1.87
N THR A 111 10.38 -2.81 1.07
CA THR A 111 10.93 -3.62 -0.04
C THR A 111 11.50 -2.73 -1.15
N HIS A 112 10.86 -1.58 -1.39
CA HIS A 112 11.25 -0.68 -2.47
C HIS A 112 12.28 0.37 -2.02
N TRP A 113 12.55 0.54 -0.73
CA TRP A 113 13.55 1.49 -0.24
C TRP A 113 14.83 0.79 0.22
N GLY A 114 15.99 1.37 -0.12
CA GLY A 114 17.24 1.01 0.53
C GLY A 114 17.29 1.55 1.98
N PRO A 115 18.15 1.00 2.86
CA PRO A 115 18.21 1.37 4.28
C PRO A 115 18.27 2.88 4.55
N ARG A 116 19.08 3.60 3.75
CA ARG A 116 19.21 5.06 3.83
C ARG A 116 17.92 5.82 3.52
N ARG A 117 17.11 5.33 2.57
CA ARG A 117 15.84 5.96 2.17
C ARG A 117 14.74 5.70 3.20
N ILE A 118 14.75 4.53 3.82
CA ILE A 118 13.85 4.22 4.95
C ILE A 118 14.09 5.23 6.09
N GLN A 119 15.35 5.47 6.46
CA GLN A 119 15.70 6.43 7.50
C GLN A 119 15.18 7.85 7.19
N LEU A 120 15.39 8.34 5.96
CA LEU A 120 14.89 9.65 5.51
C LEU A 120 13.35 9.74 5.56
N SER A 121 12.63 8.64 5.33
CA SER A 121 11.18 8.62 5.46
C SER A 121 10.72 8.57 6.92
N SER A 122 11.43 7.85 7.80
CA SER A 122 11.03 7.68 9.20
C SER A 122 11.34 8.90 10.07
N THR A 123 12.34 9.71 9.71
CA THR A 123 12.69 10.94 10.44
C THR A 123 11.58 11.99 10.41
N VAL A 124 10.61 11.88 9.50
CA VAL A 124 9.47 12.79 9.37
C VAL A 124 8.25 12.36 10.23
N GLU A 125 8.35 11.24 10.97
CA GLU A 125 7.25 10.73 11.80
C GLU A 125 6.94 11.58 13.06
N THR A 126 7.74 12.60 13.35
CA THR A 126 7.63 13.40 14.58
C THR A 126 6.54 14.48 14.58
N MET A 127 5.73 14.64 13.52
CA MET A 127 4.65 15.65 13.51
C MET A 127 3.30 15.14 13.01
N ASP A 128 2.36 15.10 13.95
CA ASP A 128 0.99 14.60 13.88
C ASP A 128 0.01 15.47 13.07
N ARG A 129 0.45 16.07 11.96
CA ARG A 129 -0.39 16.97 11.16
C ARG A 129 -0.89 16.27 9.89
N GLY A 130 -2.22 16.15 9.78
CA GLY A 130 -2.92 15.57 8.62
C GLY A 130 -2.80 16.42 7.36
N PHE A 131 -2.60 15.78 6.21
CA PHE A 131 -2.94 16.27 4.88
C PHE A 131 -4.46 16.44 4.79
N SER A 132 -4.92 17.46 4.08
CA SER A 132 -6.24 17.47 3.45
C SER A 132 -6.13 18.26 2.17
N ASN A 133 -6.81 17.84 1.11
CA ASN A 133 -6.95 18.59 -0.15
C ASN A 133 -7.70 19.92 0.00
N SER A 134 -7.95 20.37 1.22
CA SER A 134 -8.43 21.73 1.44
C SER A 134 -7.32 22.69 1.06
N ALA A 135 -7.61 23.65 0.20
CA ALA A 135 -6.75 24.80 -0.09
C ALA A 135 -6.44 25.68 1.16
N PHE A 136 -6.81 25.21 2.35
CA PHE A 136 -6.78 25.93 3.61
C PHE A 136 -6.30 25.01 4.75
N CYS A 137 -5.46 25.55 5.62
CA CYS A 137 -5.04 24.93 6.87
C CYS A 137 -6.20 24.89 7.87
N ARG A 138 -6.58 23.72 8.41
CA ARG A 138 -7.70 23.61 9.38
C ARG A 138 -7.51 24.41 10.67
N ARG A 139 -6.27 24.72 11.06
CA ARG A 139 -5.96 25.48 12.29
C ARG A 139 -6.16 26.99 12.15
N CYS A 140 -5.86 27.56 10.98
CA CYS A 140 -5.91 29.01 10.77
C CYS A 140 -6.83 29.46 9.62
N ARG A 141 -7.49 28.51 8.92
CA ARG A 141 -8.34 28.72 7.74
C ARG A 141 -7.69 29.52 6.59
N LYS A 142 -6.36 29.73 6.60
CA LYS A 142 -5.59 30.41 5.54
C LYS A 142 -4.95 29.41 4.57
N ARG A 143 -4.54 29.90 3.39
CA ARG A 143 -3.83 29.17 2.31
C ARG A 143 -2.59 28.39 2.82
N PRO A 144 -2.02 27.43 2.05
CA PRO A 144 -0.79 26.72 2.44
C PRO A 144 0.32 27.73 2.80
N GLY A 145 1.01 27.52 3.94
CA GLY A 145 2.04 28.45 4.46
C GLY A 145 1.77 29.07 5.84
N CYS A 146 1.04 28.40 6.74
CA CYS A 146 0.77 28.91 8.09
C CYS A 146 2.07 29.21 8.87
N PRO A 147 2.22 30.39 9.52
CA PRO A 147 3.41 30.79 10.27
C PRO A 147 3.72 29.93 11.52
N GLY A 148 2.84 28.99 11.90
CA GLY A 148 3.11 27.97 12.92
C GLY A 148 3.79 26.70 12.38
N ARG A 149 4.49 26.80 11.23
CA ARG A 149 5.31 25.72 10.65
C ARG A 149 6.78 26.07 10.84
N THR A 150 7.53 25.19 11.46
CA THR A 150 8.97 25.31 11.66
C THR A 150 9.74 24.79 10.46
N ARG A 151 11.00 25.24 10.34
CA ARG A 151 11.96 24.74 9.36
C ARG A 151 12.20 23.25 9.66
N GLY A 152 11.93 22.35 8.72
CA GLY A 152 12.02 20.89 8.93
C GLY A 152 10.68 20.14 8.87
N ASP A 153 9.54 20.86 8.82
CA ASP A 153 8.21 20.27 8.97
C ASP A 153 7.65 19.56 7.70
N ALA A 154 8.39 19.49 6.60
CA ALA A 154 7.86 19.05 5.29
C ALA A 154 8.69 17.92 4.69
N SER A 155 8.12 16.72 4.56
CA SER A 155 8.72 15.68 3.71
C SER A 155 8.72 16.15 2.25
N VAL A 156 9.90 16.20 1.63
CA VAL A 156 10.00 16.38 0.17
C VAL A 156 10.26 15.03 -0.49
N PHE A 157 9.45 14.69 -1.50
CA PHE A 157 9.62 13.45 -2.26
C PHE A 157 9.91 13.75 -3.73
N GLY A 158 11.03 13.30 -4.26
CA GLY A 158 11.36 13.43 -5.68
C GLY A 158 10.60 12.38 -6.49
N VAL A 159 10.10 12.79 -7.66
CA VAL A 159 9.43 11.90 -8.61
C VAL A 159 10.22 11.85 -9.90
N ARG A 160 10.55 10.64 -10.36
CA ARG A 160 11.20 10.40 -11.65
C ARG A 160 10.51 9.29 -12.43
N ILE A 161 10.75 9.27 -13.74
CA ILE A 161 10.40 8.16 -14.62
C ILE A 161 11.70 7.39 -14.90
N GLU A 162 11.67 6.08 -14.71
CA GLU A 162 12.74 5.15 -15.06
C GLU A 162 12.50 4.56 -16.46
N GLN A 163 13.48 3.82 -16.98
CA GLN A 163 13.35 3.16 -18.29
C GLN A 163 12.10 2.26 -18.32
N GLY A 164 11.26 2.42 -19.34
CA GLY A 164 9.98 1.70 -19.45
C GLY A 164 8.78 2.35 -18.76
N GLU A 165 8.78 3.68 -18.58
CA GLU A 165 7.67 4.48 -18.03
C GLU A 165 7.30 4.20 -16.56
N ALA A 166 8.16 3.48 -15.83
CA ALA A 166 7.96 3.21 -14.41
C ALA A 166 8.17 4.48 -13.58
N ILE A 167 7.25 4.79 -12.68
CA ILE A 167 7.37 5.91 -11.75
C ILE A 167 8.21 5.48 -10.55
N ARG A 168 9.07 6.39 -10.07
CA ARG A 168 9.82 6.20 -8.84
C ARG A 168 9.73 7.44 -7.95
N ILE A 169 9.35 7.20 -6.70
CA ILE A 169 9.23 8.19 -5.63
C ILE A 169 10.24 7.88 -4.54
N ASP A 170 11.01 8.92 -4.22
CA ASP A 170 12.11 8.84 -3.28
C ASP A 170 12.05 9.98 -2.27
N PRO A 171 12.21 9.70 -0.96
CA PRO A 171 12.39 10.77 0.01
C PRO A 171 13.69 11.52 -0.30
N LEU A 172 13.61 12.85 -0.32
CA LEU A 172 14.76 13.73 -0.52
C LEU A 172 15.26 14.24 0.84
N ASN A 173 16.53 14.63 0.89
CA ASN A 173 17.05 15.32 2.07
C ASN A 173 16.49 16.76 2.10
N ASP A 174 15.81 17.09 3.20
CA ASP A 174 15.04 18.31 3.36
C ASP A 174 15.91 19.58 3.52
N GLU A 175 17.20 19.47 3.84
CA GLU A 175 18.07 20.62 4.18
C GLU A 175 18.21 21.68 3.07
N LEU A 176 18.26 21.26 1.80
CA LEU A 176 18.41 22.17 0.64
C LEU A 176 17.07 22.66 0.08
N PHE A 177 15.99 21.87 0.20
CA PHE A 177 14.67 22.27 -0.30
C PHE A 177 13.95 23.23 0.65
N LEU A 178 14.20 23.12 1.95
CA LEU A 178 13.60 23.97 2.98
C LEU A 178 14.28 25.34 3.14
N SER A 179 15.54 25.47 2.73
CA SER A 179 16.32 26.71 2.88
C SER A 179 15.91 27.80 1.89
N CYS A 180 15.27 27.44 0.77
CA CYS A 180 14.94 28.41 -0.27
C CYS A 180 13.77 29.34 0.09
N GLY A 181 12.90 29.04 1.06
CA GLY A 181 11.76 29.90 1.42
C GLY A 181 10.80 30.24 0.26
N MET A 182 11.05 29.64 -0.91
CA MET A 182 10.41 29.90 -2.17
C MET A 182 9.67 28.63 -2.54
N TYR A 183 8.39 28.77 -2.89
CA TYR A 183 7.59 27.72 -3.54
C TYR A 183 8.09 27.39 -4.96
N HIS A 184 9.29 27.85 -5.30
CA HIS A 184 10.00 27.60 -6.54
C HIS A 184 11.36 27.01 -6.15
N PRO A 185 11.69 25.77 -6.59
CA PRO A 185 13.07 25.31 -6.49
C PRO A 185 13.97 26.32 -7.21
N PRO A 186 15.26 26.45 -6.83
CA PRO A 186 16.21 27.22 -7.62
C PRO A 186 16.09 26.76 -9.08
N VAL A 187 15.85 27.72 -9.99
CA VAL A 187 15.84 27.49 -11.43
C VAL A 187 17.14 26.75 -11.76
N VAL A 188 17.02 25.55 -12.32
CA VAL A 188 18.12 24.58 -12.44
C VAL A 188 18.92 24.95 -13.68
N ARG A 189 19.80 25.94 -13.55
CA ARG A 189 20.74 26.29 -14.61
C ARG A 189 21.87 25.26 -14.68
N GLY A 190 21.66 24.23 -15.51
CA GLY A 190 22.69 23.70 -16.42
C GLY A 190 24.00 23.16 -15.82
N SER A 191 23.97 22.40 -14.73
CA SER A 191 25.17 21.63 -14.33
C SER A 191 24.84 20.16 -14.05
N SER A 192 25.54 19.26 -14.75
CA SER A 192 25.40 17.80 -14.71
C SER A 192 25.94 17.14 -13.41
N LYS A 193 26.12 17.91 -12.34
CA LYS A 193 26.68 17.47 -11.04
C LYS A 193 25.73 17.71 -9.85
N GLU A 194 24.42 17.70 -10.07
CA GLU A 194 23.46 18.00 -9.00
C GLU A 194 22.62 16.77 -8.60
N PRO A 195 22.46 16.50 -7.29
CA PRO A 195 21.83 15.26 -6.78
C PRO A 195 20.36 15.07 -7.19
N TYR A 196 19.72 16.13 -7.69
CA TYR A 196 18.31 16.15 -8.08
C TYR A 196 18.07 16.13 -9.58
N ALA A 197 19.13 16.15 -10.40
CA ALA A 197 19.04 16.10 -11.87
C ALA A 197 18.41 14.80 -12.41
N GLN A 198 18.12 13.83 -11.57
CA GLN A 198 17.39 12.61 -11.95
C GLN A 198 15.86 12.73 -11.84
N TYR A 199 15.34 13.76 -11.16
CA TYR A 199 13.91 13.92 -10.91
C TYR A 199 13.26 14.90 -11.88
N GLY A 200 12.06 14.59 -12.35
CA GLY A 200 11.27 15.51 -13.19
C GLY A 200 10.40 16.48 -12.37
N GLY A 201 10.16 16.15 -11.10
CA GLY A 201 9.48 17.01 -10.15
C GLY A 201 9.60 16.50 -8.73
N PHE A 202 8.89 17.15 -7.81
CA PHE A 202 8.85 16.76 -6.40
C PHE A 202 7.45 16.97 -5.82
N ILE A 203 7.12 16.20 -4.78
CA ILE A 203 5.90 16.34 -4.00
C ILE A 203 6.29 16.99 -2.68
N CYS A 204 5.69 18.14 -2.41
CA CYS A 204 5.83 18.86 -1.16
C CYS A 204 4.43 19.22 -0.66
N HIS A 205 4.16 19.00 0.63
CA HIS A 205 2.85 19.28 1.22
C HIS A 205 1.66 18.65 0.48
N GLY A 206 1.88 17.51 -0.17
CA GLY A 206 0.86 16.82 -0.97
C GLY A 206 0.46 17.54 -2.26
N THR A 207 1.30 18.46 -2.74
CA THR A 207 1.21 19.08 -4.07
C THR A 207 2.42 18.66 -4.88
N PHE A 208 2.20 18.32 -6.15
CA PHE A 208 3.28 18.04 -7.09
C PHE A 208 3.76 19.34 -7.74
N HIS A 209 5.08 19.52 -7.76
CA HIS A 209 5.78 20.66 -8.31
C HIS A 209 6.78 20.17 -9.36
N ARG A 210 6.80 20.82 -10.52
CA ARG A 210 7.76 20.50 -11.59
C ARG A 210 9.02 21.34 -11.48
N PHE A 211 10.12 20.83 -12.03
CA PHE A 211 11.29 21.66 -12.34
C PHE A 211 11.07 22.40 -13.66
N ALA A 212 11.40 23.69 -13.70
CA ALA A 212 11.00 24.62 -14.77
C ALA A 212 11.68 24.35 -16.14
N ASP A 213 12.88 23.77 -16.14
CA ASP A 213 13.77 23.71 -17.32
C ASP A 213 13.60 22.46 -18.18
N ARG A 214 12.66 21.56 -17.87
CA ARG A 214 12.48 20.31 -18.63
C ARG A 214 11.48 20.36 -19.77
N LYS A 215 10.84 21.51 -20.05
CA LYS A 215 9.70 21.67 -20.99
C LYS A 215 9.86 21.01 -22.38
N GLU A 216 11.08 20.73 -22.80
CA GLU A 216 11.41 20.15 -24.11
C GLU A 216 11.19 18.63 -24.19
N ASP A 217 11.19 17.91 -23.06
CA ASP A 217 10.99 16.45 -23.02
C ASP A 217 9.49 16.06 -22.92
N GLY A 218 8.70 16.32 -23.97
CA GLY A 218 7.24 16.11 -24.00
C GLY A 218 6.74 14.79 -23.40
N HIS A 219 7.41 13.67 -23.69
CA HIS A 219 7.05 12.34 -23.17
C HIS A 219 7.24 12.19 -21.66
N LEU A 220 8.27 12.83 -21.08
CA LEU A 220 8.51 12.84 -19.63
C LEU A 220 7.45 13.71 -18.91
N HIS A 221 6.99 14.79 -19.54
CA HIS A 221 5.92 15.65 -18.99
C HIS A 221 4.60 14.91 -18.88
N ASP A 222 4.21 14.25 -19.95
CA ASP A 222 2.91 13.59 -20.01
C ASP A 222 2.85 12.48 -18.97
N GLY A 223 3.93 11.70 -18.80
CA GLY A 223 3.95 10.59 -17.83
C GLY A 223 3.82 11.02 -16.36
N LEU A 224 4.46 12.12 -15.95
CA LEU A 224 4.43 12.60 -14.57
C LEU A 224 3.09 13.23 -14.20
N GLU A 225 2.47 13.97 -15.12
CA GLU A 225 1.13 14.54 -14.91
C GLU A 225 0.05 13.47 -14.91
N GLN A 226 0.14 12.50 -15.81
CA GLN A 226 -0.74 11.33 -15.79
C GLN A 226 -0.65 10.60 -14.45
N PHE A 227 0.57 10.38 -13.94
CA PHE A 227 0.77 9.80 -12.62
C PHE A 227 0.14 10.65 -11.52
N TRP A 228 0.42 11.96 -11.48
CA TRP A 228 -0.06 12.81 -10.39
C TRP A 228 -1.59 12.97 -10.40
N SER A 229 -2.21 13.10 -11.58
CA SER A 229 -3.67 13.11 -11.73
C SER A 229 -4.29 11.80 -11.21
N TRP A 230 -3.71 10.66 -11.62
CA TRP A 230 -4.12 9.33 -11.17
C TRP A 230 -3.96 9.12 -9.65
N ALA A 231 -2.88 9.65 -9.07
CA ALA A 231 -2.55 9.57 -7.65
C ALA A 231 -3.46 10.49 -6.82
N GLY A 232 -3.71 11.71 -7.29
CA GLY A 232 -4.53 12.72 -6.63
C GLY A 232 -5.98 12.26 -6.45
N GLU A 233 -6.55 11.56 -7.43
CA GLU A 233 -7.88 10.92 -7.35
C GLU A 233 -7.96 9.92 -6.19
N ARG A 234 -6.91 9.13 -5.96
CA ARG A 234 -6.84 8.12 -4.89
C ARG A 234 -6.61 8.75 -3.53
N LEU A 235 -5.70 9.71 -3.44
CA LEU A 235 -5.43 10.44 -2.19
C LEU A 235 -6.68 11.17 -1.65
N ARG A 236 -7.55 11.68 -2.54
CA ARG A 236 -8.82 12.31 -2.16
C ARG A 236 -9.74 11.40 -1.35
N ARG A 237 -9.73 10.09 -1.62
CA ARG A 237 -10.60 9.10 -0.94
C ARG A 237 -10.26 8.90 0.52
N HIS A 238 -9.05 9.25 0.94
CA HIS A 238 -8.62 9.09 2.32
C HIS A 238 -9.03 10.27 3.22
N HIS A 239 -9.65 11.33 2.68
CA HIS A 239 -10.04 12.56 3.40
C HIS A 239 -8.90 13.24 4.21
N GLY A 240 -7.66 12.80 3.96
CA GLY A 240 -6.46 13.27 4.64
C GLY A 240 -5.50 12.15 5.06
N VAL A 241 -4.21 12.42 4.95
CA VAL A 241 -3.09 11.51 5.26
C VAL A 241 -2.09 12.20 6.18
N ARG A 242 -1.80 11.64 7.36
CA ARG A 242 -0.81 12.26 8.27
C ARG A 242 0.56 12.37 7.59
N MET A 243 1.28 13.47 7.79
CA MET A 243 2.61 13.68 7.18
C MET A 243 3.58 12.53 7.49
N ALA A 244 3.58 12.06 8.74
CA ALA A 244 4.30 10.86 9.19
C ALA A 244 4.06 9.61 8.31
N ASN A 245 2.86 9.49 7.72
CA ASN A 245 2.48 8.36 6.87
C ASN A 245 2.55 8.68 5.38
N LEU A 246 2.82 9.92 4.98
CA LEU A 246 2.73 10.34 3.57
C LEU A 246 3.65 9.50 2.68
N GLY A 247 4.89 9.22 3.12
CA GLY A 247 5.82 8.36 2.38
C GLY A 247 5.26 6.96 2.09
N ASN A 248 4.62 6.34 3.08
CA ASN A 248 3.99 5.02 2.93
C ASN A 248 2.84 5.04 1.90
N TYR A 249 2.03 6.10 1.87
CA TYR A 249 0.97 6.26 0.86
C TYR A 249 1.54 6.53 -0.53
N LEU A 250 2.59 7.34 -0.64
CA LEU A 250 3.24 7.60 -1.93
C LEU A 250 3.87 6.33 -2.51
N LYS A 251 4.45 5.45 -1.68
CA LYS A 251 4.98 4.16 -2.15
C LYS A 251 3.90 3.16 -2.55
N GLU A 252 2.75 3.16 -1.86
CA GLU A 252 1.59 2.44 -2.36
C GLU A 252 1.19 2.92 -3.77
N LEU A 253 1.11 4.23 -3.97
CA LEU A 253 0.71 4.81 -5.26
C LEU A 253 1.74 4.55 -6.36
N GLU A 254 3.02 4.67 -6.06
CA GLU A 254 4.12 4.26 -6.96
C GLU A 254 3.94 2.80 -7.39
N TRP A 255 3.79 1.89 -6.42
CA TRP A 255 3.67 0.47 -6.68
C TRP A 255 2.43 0.16 -7.54
N LYS A 256 1.27 0.68 -7.15
CA LYS A 256 0.01 0.45 -7.86
C LYS A 256 0.01 1.04 -9.26
N TYR A 257 0.59 2.24 -9.44
CA TYR A 257 0.70 2.84 -10.76
C TYR A 257 1.57 1.98 -11.68
N ASN A 258 2.70 1.48 -11.18
CA ASN A 258 3.59 0.61 -11.96
C ASN A 258 2.99 -0.77 -12.27
N HIS A 259 2.00 -1.21 -11.50
CA HIS A 259 1.26 -2.46 -11.71
C HIS A 259 -0.16 -2.24 -12.27
N ARG A 260 -0.45 -1.05 -12.83
CA ARG A 260 -1.79 -0.69 -13.32
C ARG A 260 -2.30 -1.55 -14.49
N ALA A 261 -1.38 -2.20 -15.21
CA ALA A 261 -1.71 -3.05 -16.36
C ALA A 261 -2.24 -4.43 -15.95
N ILE A 262 -1.99 -4.87 -14.71
CA ILE A 262 -2.49 -6.15 -14.19
C ILE A 262 -3.72 -5.93 -13.31
N GLY A 263 -4.60 -6.94 -13.26
CA GLY A 263 -5.85 -6.87 -12.52
C GLY A 263 -5.65 -6.85 -10.99
N PRO A 264 -6.68 -6.47 -10.21
CA PRO A 264 -6.59 -6.39 -8.75
C PRO A 264 -6.24 -7.72 -8.06
N ILE A 265 -6.64 -8.86 -8.64
CA ILE A 265 -6.31 -10.20 -8.12
C ILE A 265 -4.82 -10.48 -8.30
N GLU A 266 -4.28 -10.16 -9.47
CA GLU A 266 -2.86 -10.33 -9.80
C GLU A 266 -2.00 -9.38 -8.96
N GLN A 267 -2.46 -8.14 -8.75
CA GLN A 267 -1.82 -7.21 -7.81
C GLN A 267 -1.79 -7.78 -6.40
N ALA A 268 -2.92 -8.29 -5.89
CA ALA A 268 -2.98 -8.93 -4.58
C ALA A 268 -2.00 -10.11 -4.49
N CYS A 269 -1.93 -10.95 -5.53
CA CYS A 269 -0.96 -12.04 -5.59
C CYS A 269 0.50 -11.53 -5.55
N ALA A 270 0.81 -10.45 -6.28
CA ALA A 270 2.14 -9.84 -6.32
C ALA A 270 2.57 -9.18 -5.00
N LEU A 271 1.61 -8.79 -4.15
CA LEU A 271 1.89 -8.24 -2.81
C LEU A 271 2.24 -9.31 -1.78
N ILE A 272 1.71 -10.54 -1.90
CA ILE A 272 1.88 -11.61 -0.89
C ILE A 272 3.36 -11.88 -0.54
N PRO A 273 4.31 -11.95 -1.49
CA PRO A 273 5.72 -12.17 -1.18
C PRO A 273 6.36 -11.01 -0.39
N LEU A 274 5.81 -9.81 -0.50
CA LEU A 274 6.29 -8.61 0.21
C LEU A 274 5.82 -8.58 1.67
N LEU A 275 4.70 -9.26 1.98
CA LEU A 275 4.12 -9.22 3.31
C LEU A 275 4.95 -10.03 4.31
N PRO A 276 5.17 -9.50 5.53
CA PRO A 276 5.92 -10.19 6.57
C PRO A 276 5.11 -11.34 7.18
N GLN A 277 5.82 -12.32 7.75
CA GLN A 277 5.19 -13.53 8.28
C GLN A 277 4.19 -13.25 9.40
N GLU A 278 4.36 -12.17 10.17
CA GLU A 278 3.46 -11.85 11.27
C GLU A 278 2.03 -11.53 10.81
N LEU A 279 1.86 -10.99 9.59
CA LEU A 279 0.53 -10.73 9.03
C LEU A 279 -0.25 -12.02 8.75
N PHE A 280 0.43 -13.15 8.62
CA PHE A 280 -0.17 -14.48 8.42
C PHE A 280 -0.33 -15.26 9.73
N ARG A 281 0.18 -14.75 10.86
CA ARG A 281 0.06 -15.45 12.15
C ARG A 281 -1.31 -15.18 12.76
N PRO A 282 -1.99 -16.21 13.30
CA PRO A 282 -3.14 -15.97 14.15
C PRO A 282 -2.64 -15.19 15.37
N GLY A 283 -3.06 -13.93 15.51
CA GLY A 283 -2.75 -13.15 16.72
C GLY A 283 -2.97 -13.99 17.97
N SER A 284 -1.92 -14.12 18.78
CA SER A 284 -1.99 -14.60 20.15
C SER A 284 -2.80 -13.55 20.91
N SER A 285 -4.09 -13.83 21.07
CA SER A 285 -4.87 -13.31 22.19
C SER A 285 -4.31 -13.87 23.48
#